data_AF-A0A1H9V3T0-F1
#
_entry.id   AF-A0A1H9V3T0-F1
#
_cell.length_a   1.000
_cell.length_b   1.000
_cell.length_c   1.000
_cell.angle_alpha   90.00
_cell.angle_beta   90.00
_cell.angle_gamma   90.00
#
_symmetry.space_group_name_H-M   'P 1'
#
loop_
_entity.id
_entity.type
_entity.pdbx_description
1 polymer ?
#
loop_
_entity_poly.entity_id
_entity_poly.type
_entity_poly.pdbx_seq_one_letter_code
_entity_poly.pdbx_strand_id
1 'polypeptide(L)'
;MKGVRRIVGSLVATGFAMSGTLVPQAAAATGIFLYYEFDGGLGIVNPDDDWCYQLGFTVRHLDNDTNRSALVFHNDDCLGLPTSTMRPFSRQDSPGLVSVLFRRGTSPRCVTVKDAESPGAGSTPTAPDEGDRHCNG
;
A
#
# COMPACT_ATOMS: atom_id res chain seq x y z
N MET A 1 49.28 55.27 30.03
CA MET A 1 48.13 54.41 30.39
C MET A 1 47.82 53.51 29.19
N LYS A 2 47.83 52.19 29.39
CA LYS A 2 47.81 51.14 28.34
C LYS A 2 46.43 51.05 27.67
N GLY A 3 46.37 51.24 26.35
CA GLY A 3 45.16 51.07 25.54
C GLY A 3 44.96 49.61 25.14
N VAL A 4 43.81 49.06 25.52
CA VAL A 4 43.37 47.67 25.34
C VAL A 4 43.09 47.40 23.85
N ARG A 5 43.72 46.36 23.28
CA ARG A 5 43.39 45.84 21.94
C ARG A 5 42.14 44.96 22.04
N ARG A 6 41.04 45.38 21.40
CA ARG A 6 39.83 44.56 21.22
C ARG A 6 39.98 43.74 19.94
N ILE A 7 40.09 42.42 20.09
CA ILE A 7 40.02 41.47 18.98
C ILE A 7 38.53 41.18 18.75
N VAL A 8 38.00 41.60 17.60
CA VAL A 8 36.65 41.26 17.16
C VAL A 8 36.72 39.89 16.49
N GLY A 9 36.15 38.87 17.14
CA GLY A 9 36.02 37.52 16.60
C GLY A 9 34.88 37.44 15.59
N SER A 10 35.20 37.13 14.34
CA SER A 10 34.21 36.74 13.33
C SER A 10 33.82 35.28 13.56
N LEU A 11 32.60 35.06 14.04
CA LEU A 11 32.00 33.74 14.16
C LEU A 11 31.27 33.42 12.85
N VAL A 12 31.90 32.63 11.98
CA VAL A 12 31.28 32.13 10.75
C VAL A 12 30.36 30.98 11.14
N ALA A 13 29.05 31.22 11.10
CA ALA A 13 28.03 30.20 11.28
C ALA A 13 27.85 29.43 9.96
N THR A 14 28.41 28.22 9.86
CA THR A 14 28.15 27.28 8.77
C THR A 14 26.75 26.68 8.96
N GLY A 15 25.77 27.18 8.21
CA GLY A 15 24.44 26.59 8.14
C GLY A 15 24.49 25.25 7.42
N PHE A 16 24.26 24.16 8.16
CA PHE A 16 23.97 22.85 7.56
C PHE A 16 22.55 22.88 7.00
N ALA A 17 22.42 23.03 5.68
CA ALA A 17 21.18 22.74 4.99
C ALA A 17 20.96 21.23 4.99
N MET A 18 20.16 20.72 5.93
CA MET A 18 19.64 19.36 5.86
C MET A 18 18.63 19.30 4.71
N SER A 19 19.09 18.85 3.55
CA SER A 19 18.23 18.37 2.47
C SER A 19 17.52 17.12 2.97
N GLY A 20 16.35 17.29 3.59
CA GLY A 20 15.52 16.20 4.04
C GLY A 20 15.10 15.34 2.85
N THR A 21 15.56 14.10 2.82
CA THR A 21 14.99 13.07 1.95
C THR A 21 13.54 12.91 2.35
N LEU A 22 12.62 13.25 1.44
CA LEU A 22 11.20 12.91 1.56
C LEU A 22 11.10 11.38 1.65
N VAL A 23 11.02 10.84 2.86
CA VAL A 23 10.62 9.46 3.07
C VAL A 23 9.17 9.38 2.58
N PRO A 24 8.84 8.57 1.56
CA PRO A 24 7.46 8.41 1.15
C PRO A 24 6.67 7.91 2.36
N GLN A 25 5.71 8.71 2.80
CA GLN A 25 4.83 8.35 3.91
C GLN A 25 3.98 7.15 3.45
N ALA A 26 4.02 6.05 4.21
CA ALA A 26 3.15 4.91 4.00
C ALA A 26 1.70 5.41 3.89
N ALA A 27 1.03 5.08 2.79
CA ALA A 27 -0.32 5.54 2.55
C ALA A 27 -1.28 4.48 3.09
N ALA A 28 -2.18 4.87 3.98
CA ALA A 28 -3.19 3.94 4.50
C ALA A 28 -4.17 3.48 3.40
N ALA A 29 -4.52 2.21 3.44
CA ALA A 29 -5.69 1.63 2.80
C ALA A 29 -6.98 2.23 3.39
N THR A 30 -8.09 2.04 2.69
CA THR A 30 -9.43 2.34 3.22
C THR A 30 -10.20 1.05 3.40
N GLY A 31 -10.79 0.85 4.58
CA GLY A 31 -11.62 -0.31 4.92
C GLY A 31 -11.09 -1.07 6.13
N ILE A 32 -11.49 -2.34 6.26
CA ILE A 32 -11.06 -3.21 7.35
C ILE A 32 -10.55 -4.53 6.79
N PHE A 33 -9.47 -5.05 7.35
CA PHE A 33 -9.02 -6.41 7.12
C PHE A 33 -9.33 -7.23 8.37
N LEU A 34 -10.19 -8.24 8.26
CA LEU A 34 -10.59 -9.09 9.36
C LEU A 34 -9.85 -10.42 9.30
N TYR A 35 -9.46 -10.93 10.45
CA TYR A 35 -8.84 -12.24 10.60
C TYR A 35 -9.50 -12.96 11.77
N TYR A 36 -9.85 -14.23 11.57
CA TYR A 36 -10.61 -15.01 12.53
C TYR A 36 -9.77 -16.16 13.09
N GLU A 37 -9.74 -16.23 14.40
CA GLU A 37 -9.19 -17.33 15.18
C GLU A 37 -10.35 -18.15 15.81
N PHE A 38 -10.03 -19.12 16.67
CA PHE A 38 -11.04 -19.95 17.33
C PHE A 38 -11.97 -19.16 18.26
N ASP A 39 -11.45 -18.10 18.88
CA ASP A 39 -12.17 -17.32 19.91
C ASP A 39 -12.93 -16.11 19.33
N GLY A 40 -12.78 -15.83 18.03
CA GLY A 40 -13.46 -14.72 17.36
C GLY A 40 -12.63 -14.06 16.26
N GLY A 41 -13.21 -13.01 15.67
CA GLY A 41 -12.58 -12.18 14.64
C GLY A 41 -11.96 -10.91 15.23
N LEU A 42 -10.74 -10.60 14.81
CA LEU A 42 -10.06 -9.32 15.04
C LEU A 42 -9.94 -8.58 13.70
N GLY A 43 -9.55 -7.30 13.76
CA GLY A 43 -9.48 -6.47 12.57
C GLY A 43 -8.39 -5.41 12.58
N ILE A 44 -7.85 -5.13 11.41
CA ILE A 44 -6.94 -4.01 11.13
C ILE A 44 -7.73 -2.97 10.33
N VAL A 45 -7.91 -1.79 10.91
CA VAL A 45 -8.67 -0.69 10.29
C VAL A 45 -7.70 0.21 9.54
N ASN A 46 -8.01 0.50 8.26
CA ASN A 46 -7.21 1.35 7.38
C ASN A 46 -5.70 1.03 7.43
N PRO A 47 -5.29 -0.22 7.12
CA PRO A 47 -3.89 -0.64 7.21
C PRO A 47 -2.97 0.18 6.32
N ASP A 48 -1.77 0.49 6.79
CA ASP A 48 -0.72 1.18 6.04
C ASP A 48 -0.18 0.32 4.89
N ASP A 49 0.02 0.95 3.72
CA ASP A 49 0.73 0.34 2.61
C ASP A 49 2.18 -0.02 3.06
N ASP A 50 2.67 -1.19 2.65
CA ASP A 50 4.03 -1.69 2.91
C ASP A 50 4.41 -1.89 4.39
N TRP A 51 3.42 -1.93 5.31
CA TRP A 51 3.61 -2.36 6.68
C TRP A 51 3.31 -3.85 6.86
N CYS A 52 4.13 -4.55 7.66
CA CYS A 52 3.90 -5.96 7.99
C CYS A 52 3.06 -6.10 9.26
N TYR A 53 1.89 -6.69 9.14
CA TYR A 53 0.98 -6.98 10.24
C TYR A 53 1.04 -8.46 10.61
N GLN A 54 1.43 -8.75 11.84
CA GLN A 54 1.39 -10.10 12.41
C GLN A 54 -0.01 -10.40 12.94
N LEU A 55 -0.65 -11.47 12.45
CA LEU A 55 -2.04 -11.77 12.77
C LEU A 55 -2.18 -12.82 13.88
N GLY A 56 -1.20 -13.72 14.03
CA GLY A 56 -1.21 -14.80 15.00
C GLY A 56 -0.90 -16.15 14.39
N PHE A 57 -0.91 -17.20 15.22
CA PHE A 57 -0.57 -18.58 14.83
C PHE A 57 -1.78 -19.52 14.71
N THR A 58 -2.99 -19.02 15.00
CA THR A 58 -4.23 -19.83 14.94
C THR A 58 -5.28 -19.29 13.98
N VAL A 59 -4.87 -18.41 13.06
CA VAL A 59 -5.77 -17.81 12.09
C VAL A 59 -6.32 -18.90 11.16
N ARG A 60 -7.63 -18.87 10.94
CA ARG A 60 -8.37 -19.84 10.12
C ARG A 60 -8.95 -19.21 8.86
N HIS A 61 -9.24 -17.92 8.94
CA HIS A 61 -10.02 -17.23 7.93
C HIS A 61 -9.62 -15.77 7.84
N LEU A 62 -9.56 -15.25 6.62
CA LEU A 62 -9.16 -13.88 6.30
C LEU A 62 -10.21 -13.23 5.40
N ASP A 63 -10.61 -12.01 5.74
CA ASP A 63 -11.49 -11.16 4.95
C ASP A 63 -10.81 -9.83 4.67
N ASN A 64 -10.58 -9.54 3.40
CA ASN A 64 -9.99 -8.29 2.95
C ASN A 64 -11.08 -7.34 2.45
N ASP A 65 -11.76 -6.64 3.34
CA ASP A 65 -12.72 -5.58 3.01
C ASP A 65 -12.05 -4.21 2.81
N THR A 66 -10.78 -4.22 2.41
CA THR A 66 -10.02 -3.00 2.08
C THR A 66 -10.00 -2.74 0.57
N ASN A 67 -9.67 -1.51 0.19
CA ASN A 67 -9.37 -1.13 -1.19
C ASN A 67 -7.93 -1.46 -1.64
N ARG A 68 -7.24 -2.39 -0.95
CA ARG A 68 -5.87 -2.82 -1.23
C ARG A 68 -5.80 -4.33 -1.44
N SER A 69 -4.77 -4.78 -2.13
CA SER A 69 -4.43 -6.20 -2.15
C SER A 69 -3.63 -6.52 -0.89
N ALA A 70 -3.86 -7.69 -0.29
CA ALA A 70 -3.08 -8.16 0.85
C ALA A 70 -2.20 -9.33 0.42
N LEU A 71 -0.89 -9.16 0.57
CA LEU A 71 0.09 -10.25 0.43
C LEU A 71 0.10 -11.05 1.72
N VAL A 72 -0.07 -12.36 1.63
CA VAL A 72 -0.17 -13.26 2.79
C VAL A 72 1.09 -14.12 2.88
N PHE A 73 1.72 -14.17 4.04
CA PHE A 73 2.95 -14.93 4.27
C PHE A 73 2.77 -15.93 5.41
N HIS A 74 3.31 -17.15 5.27
CA HIS A 74 3.34 -18.16 6.34
C HIS A 74 4.58 -17.98 7.25
N ASN A 75 4.81 -16.75 7.70
CA ASN A 75 5.83 -16.37 8.66
C ASN A 75 5.35 -15.11 9.41
N ASP A 76 6.13 -14.65 10.38
CA ASP A 76 5.81 -13.50 11.22
C ASP A 76 6.51 -12.19 10.79
N ASP A 77 7.29 -12.20 9.70
CA ASP A 77 8.14 -11.07 9.32
C ASP A 77 7.88 -10.51 7.92
N CYS A 78 6.89 -11.05 7.17
CA CYS A 78 6.60 -10.70 5.79
C CYS A 78 7.83 -10.78 4.86
N LEU A 79 8.82 -11.62 5.19
CA LEU A 79 10.01 -11.82 4.37
C LEU A 79 9.81 -12.97 3.38
N GLY A 80 10.52 -12.89 2.25
CA GLY A 80 10.48 -13.91 1.20
C GLY A 80 9.30 -13.76 0.24
N LEU A 81 8.85 -14.88 -0.34
CA LEU A 81 7.75 -14.88 -1.29
C LEU A 81 6.41 -15.02 -0.54
N PRO A 82 5.40 -14.21 -0.90
CA PRO A 82 4.07 -14.39 -0.34
C PRO A 82 3.48 -15.73 -0.82
N THR A 83 2.79 -16.39 0.09
CA THR A 83 2.09 -17.66 -0.16
C THR A 83 0.83 -17.47 -1.00
N SER A 84 0.16 -16.33 -0.83
CA SER A 84 -0.96 -15.92 -1.66
C SER A 84 -1.08 -14.40 -1.72
N THR A 85 -1.93 -13.92 -2.63
CA THR A 85 -2.33 -12.52 -2.71
C THR A 85 -3.84 -12.44 -2.71
N MET A 86 -4.40 -11.86 -1.65
CA MET A 86 -5.82 -11.58 -1.55
C MET A 86 -6.16 -10.31 -2.33
N ARG A 87 -7.19 -10.40 -3.17
CA ARG A 87 -7.73 -9.23 -3.89
C ARG A 87 -8.48 -8.30 -2.91
N PRO A 88 -8.67 -7.01 -3.25
CA PRO A 88 -9.63 -6.17 -2.55
C PRO A 88 -11.01 -6.83 -2.51
N PHE A 89 -11.74 -6.66 -1.41
CA PHE A 89 -13.09 -7.19 -1.18
C PHE A 89 -13.20 -8.70 -1.44
N SER A 90 -12.26 -9.46 -0.89
CA SER A 90 -12.21 -10.91 -1.07
C SER A 90 -11.92 -11.65 0.22
N ARG A 91 -12.24 -12.94 0.20
CA ARG A 91 -12.16 -13.85 1.33
C ARG A 91 -11.22 -15.00 1.00
N GLN A 92 -10.45 -15.44 1.98
CA GLN A 92 -9.53 -16.57 1.84
C GLN A 92 -9.47 -17.36 3.14
N ASP A 93 -9.47 -18.68 3.03
CA ASP A 93 -9.10 -19.54 4.15
C ASP A 93 -7.58 -19.46 4.38
N SER A 94 -7.17 -19.53 5.64
CA SER A 94 -5.76 -19.50 6.02
C SER A 94 -5.50 -20.58 7.07
N PRO A 95 -4.49 -21.43 6.88
CA PRO A 95 -4.14 -22.43 7.88
C PRO A 95 -2.98 -21.94 8.77
N GLY A 96 -3.28 -21.25 9.87
CA GLY A 96 -2.34 -21.10 10.99
C GLY A 96 -1.57 -19.78 11.04
N LEU A 97 -0.22 -19.86 11.07
CA LEU A 97 0.65 -18.70 11.22
C LEU A 97 0.64 -17.84 9.96
N VAL A 98 0.23 -16.59 10.12
CA VAL A 98 0.19 -15.63 9.02
C VAL A 98 0.60 -14.22 9.44
N SER A 99 1.35 -13.59 8.54
CA SER A 99 1.51 -12.14 8.47
C SER A 99 0.99 -11.61 7.14
N VAL A 100 0.57 -10.36 7.12
CA VAL A 100 0.01 -9.71 5.93
C VAL A 100 0.64 -8.34 5.69
N LEU A 101 0.85 -8.03 4.41
CA LEU A 101 1.33 -6.74 3.96
C LEU A 101 0.39 -6.20 2.88
N PHE A 102 -0.04 -4.96 3.04
CA PHE A 102 -0.98 -4.33 2.12
C PHE A 102 -0.23 -3.59 1.03
N ARG A 103 -0.68 -3.78 -0.21
CA ARG A 103 -0.17 -3.04 -1.35
C ARG A 103 -1.29 -2.50 -2.19
N ARG A 104 -0.98 -1.39 -2.85
CA ARG A 104 -1.71 -0.95 -4.03
C ARG A 104 -1.61 -2.07 -5.05
N GLY A 105 -2.66 -2.87 -5.14
CA GLY A 105 -2.82 -3.74 -6.29
C GLY A 105 -2.82 -2.86 -7.54
N THR A 106 -2.46 -3.45 -8.67
CA THR A 106 -3.21 -3.11 -9.86
C THR A 106 -4.64 -3.46 -9.50
N SER A 107 -5.44 -2.46 -9.09
CA SER A 107 -6.89 -2.59 -9.21
C SER A 107 -7.12 -3.21 -10.59
N PRO A 108 -8.15 -4.04 -10.79
CA PRO A 108 -8.77 -4.08 -12.08
C PRO A 108 -9.29 -2.66 -12.32
N ARG A 109 -8.41 -1.73 -12.68
CA ARG A 109 -8.77 -0.68 -13.61
C ARG A 109 -9.40 -1.49 -14.70
N CYS A 110 -10.70 -1.28 -14.89
CA CYS A 110 -11.34 -1.66 -16.11
C CYS A 110 -10.40 -1.14 -17.19
N VAL A 111 -9.60 -2.02 -17.77
CA VAL A 111 -8.87 -1.69 -18.98
C VAL A 111 -10.02 -1.62 -19.96
N THR A 112 -10.56 -0.42 -20.15
CA THR A 112 -11.34 -0.13 -21.35
C THR A 112 -10.50 -0.68 -22.48
N VAL A 113 -11.05 -1.66 -23.20
CA VAL A 113 -10.45 -2.25 -24.39
C VAL A 113 -10.35 -1.13 -25.43
N LYS A 114 -9.36 -0.27 -25.25
CA LYS A 114 -9.04 0.86 -26.13
C LYS A 114 -7.53 1.16 -26.16
N ASP A 115 -6.75 0.49 -25.30
CA ASP A 115 -5.28 0.57 -25.32
C ASP A 115 -4.61 -0.70 -25.85
N ALA A 116 -5.39 -1.68 -26.32
CA ALA A 116 -4.89 -2.83 -27.07
C ALA A 116 -5.04 -2.59 -28.59
N GLU A 117 -4.72 -1.39 -29.07
CA GLU A 117 -4.60 -1.15 -30.52
C GLU A 117 -3.12 -1.22 -30.91
N SER A 118 -2.80 -2.37 -31.52
CA SER A 118 -1.69 -2.58 -32.45
C SER A 118 -1.54 -1.39 -33.42
N PRO A 119 -0.33 -1.03 -33.89
CA PRO A 119 -0.17 0.10 -34.80
C PRO A 119 -0.80 -0.24 -36.16
N GLY A 120 -1.98 0.31 -36.44
CA GLY A 120 -2.69 0.04 -37.68
C GLY A 120 -3.90 0.94 -37.93
N ALA A 121 -3.64 2.10 -38.56
CA ALA A 121 -4.50 2.81 -39.51
C ALA A 121 -5.99 3.11 -39.16
N GLY A 122 -6.31 4.41 -39.05
CA GLY A 122 -7.45 4.99 -39.79
C GLY A 122 -8.67 5.49 -39.01
N SER A 123 -8.79 6.82 -38.94
CA SER A 123 -10.02 7.61 -39.17
C SER A 123 -11.12 7.75 -38.08
N THR A 124 -11.13 8.95 -37.48
CA THR A 124 -12.27 9.86 -37.21
C THR A 124 -13.14 9.66 -35.94
N PRO A 125 -13.47 10.74 -35.18
CA PRO A 125 -14.17 10.66 -33.88
C PRO A 125 -15.69 10.86 -34.00
N THR A 126 -16.48 10.17 -33.17
CA THR A 126 -17.88 10.55 -32.88
C THR A 126 -18.21 10.25 -31.41
N ALA A 127 -19.04 11.11 -30.85
CA ALA A 127 -19.26 11.43 -29.43
C ALA A 127 -20.07 10.34 -28.64
N PRO A 128 -20.42 10.57 -27.36
CA PRO A 128 -20.53 9.55 -26.32
C PRO A 128 -21.90 8.87 -26.29
N ASP A 129 -21.94 7.60 -25.88
CA ASP A 129 -23.19 6.99 -25.45
C ASP A 129 -23.00 6.17 -24.18
N GLU A 130 -24.04 6.26 -23.37
CA GLU A 130 -24.22 5.91 -21.98
C GLU A 130 -24.44 4.40 -21.81
N GLY A 131 -23.93 3.85 -20.70
CA GLY A 131 -24.51 2.66 -20.07
C GLY A 131 -24.12 1.30 -20.66
N ASP A 132 -23.15 0.63 -20.03
CA ASP A 132 -23.35 -0.74 -19.55
C ASP A 132 -22.25 -1.13 -18.54
N ARG A 133 -22.54 -0.95 -17.25
CA ARG A 133 -21.70 -1.48 -16.16
C ARG A 133 -22.18 -2.88 -15.81
N HIS A 134 -21.74 -3.87 -16.57
CA HIS A 134 -21.85 -5.27 -16.18
C HIS A 134 -20.46 -5.83 -15.86
N CYS A 135 -20.14 -5.91 -14.57
CA CYS A 135 -19.05 -6.72 -14.06
C CYS A 135 -19.67 -8.02 -13.52
N ASN A 136 -19.49 -9.13 -14.24
CA ASN A 136 -19.90 -10.46 -13.78
C ASN A 136 -18.66 -11.29 -13.39
N GLY A 137 -18.75 -11.92 -12.21
CA GLY A 137 -18.17 -13.23 -11.88
C GLY A 137 -16.65 -13.34 -11.82
#